data_AF-A0A7X0XVM2-F1
#
_entry.id   AF-A0A7X0XVM2-F1
#
_cell.length_a   1.000
_cell.length_b   1.000
_cell.length_c   1.000
_cell.angle_alpha   90.00
_cell.angle_beta   90.00
_cell.angle_gamma   90.00
#
_symmetry.space_group_name_H-M   'P 1'
#
loop_
_entity.id
_entity.type
_entity.pdbx_description
1 polymer ?
#
loop_
_entity_poly.entity_id
_entity_poly.type
_entity_poly.pdbx_seq_one_letter_code
_entity_poly.pdbx_strand_id
1 'polypeptide(L)'
;MDLLKQVAEEQKSFGEEPEAPATKAEILELKENIDNKKYGEFWFSDYVAFLKIRNGLDYDGLVIYNANINDENNGFIAANEIWNENEWEDSYVFFGDSNISWYCFSKTKNTFMELDKPSGDMICEYATLNELLEAALKNVL
;
A
#
# COMPACT_ATOMS: atom_id res chain seq x y z
N MET A 1 12.18 0.10 -7.30
CA MET A 1 11.67 1.35 -7.95
C MET A 1 11.74 1.36 -9.48
N ASP A 2 12.70 0.68 -10.13
CA ASP A 2 12.71 0.58 -11.60
C ASP A 2 11.48 -0.13 -12.18
N LEU A 3 10.84 -1.02 -11.41
CA LEU A 3 9.56 -1.65 -11.76
C LEU A 3 8.44 -0.62 -12.00
N LEU A 4 8.39 0.48 -11.24
CA LEU A 4 7.37 1.53 -11.46
C LEU A 4 7.57 2.28 -12.78
N LYS A 5 8.78 2.28 -13.34
CA LYS A 5 9.04 2.80 -14.69
C LYS A 5 8.50 1.85 -15.74
N GLN A 6 8.68 0.53 -15.55
CA GLN A 6 8.11 -0.48 -16.45
C GLN A 6 6.58 -0.40 -16.46
N VAL A 7 5.94 -0.36 -15.28
CA VAL A 7 4.49 -0.12 -15.16
C VAL A 7 4.09 1.18 -15.85
N ALA A 8 4.89 2.26 -15.74
CA ALA A 8 4.61 3.52 -16.43
C ALA A 8 4.63 3.40 -17.95
N GLU A 9 5.57 2.64 -18.48
CA GLU A 9 5.75 2.42 -19.91
C GLU A 9 4.61 1.57 -20.47
N GLU A 10 4.18 0.54 -19.73
CA GLU A 10 3.03 -0.30 -20.08
C GLU A 10 1.72 0.50 -20.06
N GLN A 11 1.43 1.24 -18.98
CA GLN A 11 0.26 2.14 -18.89
C GLN A 11 0.19 3.10 -20.09
N LYS A 12 1.31 3.77 -20.41
CA LYS A 12 1.38 4.68 -21.57
C LYS A 12 1.17 3.96 -22.90
N SER A 13 1.60 2.71 -23.03
CA SER A 13 1.37 1.91 -24.24
C SER A 13 -0.11 1.61 -24.47
N PHE A 14 -0.91 1.56 -23.39
CA PHE A 14 -2.37 1.45 -23.43
C PHE A 14 -3.10 2.80 -23.50
N GLY A 15 -2.37 3.92 -23.49
CA GLY A 15 -2.94 5.27 -23.52
C GLY A 15 -3.37 5.81 -22.16
N GLU A 16 -2.96 5.15 -21.06
CA GLU A 16 -3.19 5.61 -19.70
C GLU A 16 -2.10 6.56 -19.22
N GLU A 17 -2.43 7.39 -18.24
CA GLU A 17 -1.47 8.27 -17.57
C GLU A 17 -1.08 7.69 -16.21
N PRO A 18 0.22 7.46 -15.98
CA PRO A 18 0.77 7.16 -14.67
C PRO A 18 0.28 8.11 -13.56
N GLU A 19 0.01 7.56 -12.37
CA GLU A 19 -0.32 8.34 -11.19
C GLU A 19 0.80 9.34 -10.88
N ALA A 20 0.40 10.60 -10.70
CA ALA A 20 1.34 11.64 -10.31
C ALA A 20 1.87 11.39 -8.88
N PRO A 21 3.08 11.89 -8.56
CA PRO A 21 3.56 11.93 -7.19
C PRO A 21 2.59 12.62 -6.22
N ALA A 22 2.54 12.13 -4.98
CA ALA A 22 1.81 12.80 -3.91
C ALA A 22 2.47 14.14 -3.60
N THR A 23 1.64 15.16 -3.38
CA THR A 23 2.10 16.45 -2.92
C THR A 23 2.59 16.38 -1.47
N LYS A 24 3.42 17.35 -1.08
CA LYS A 24 3.86 17.47 0.32
C LYS A 24 2.68 17.68 1.28
N ALA A 25 1.62 18.35 0.81
CA ALA A 25 0.43 18.60 1.60
C ALA A 25 -0.34 17.31 1.87
N GLU A 26 -0.58 16.49 0.84
CA GLU A 26 -1.25 15.18 1.00
C GLU A 26 -0.47 14.24 1.92
N ILE A 27 0.86 14.16 1.78
CA ILE A 27 1.69 13.32 2.66
C ILE A 27 1.62 13.82 4.12
N LEU A 28 1.62 15.15 4.32
CA LEU A 28 1.53 15.73 5.66
C LEU A 28 0.15 15.48 6.28
N GLU A 29 -0.92 15.71 5.53
CA GLU A 29 -2.29 15.48 5.95
C GLU A 29 -2.54 14.00 6.26
N LEU A 30 -2.05 13.09 5.42
CA LEU A 30 -2.08 11.64 5.69
C LEU A 30 -1.36 11.33 7.01
N LYS A 31 -0.15 11.86 7.19
CA LYS A 31 0.63 11.63 8.41
C LYS A 31 -0.12 12.12 9.66
N GLU A 32 -0.66 13.34 9.62
CA GLU A 32 -1.43 13.89 10.73
C GLU A 32 -2.66 13.03 11.05
N ASN A 33 -3.35 12.50 10.02
CA ASN A 33 -4.47 11.58 10.21
C ASN A 33 -4.04 10.24 10.81
N ILE A 34 -2.91 9.68 10.38
CA ILE A 34 -2.35 8.44 10.94
C ILE A 34 -1.96 8.65 12.41
N ASP A 35 -1.27 9.74 12.73
CA ASP A 35 -0.82 10.09 14.08
C ASP A 35 -2.03 10.33 15.02
N ASN A 36 -3.13 10.89 14.50
CA ASN A 36 -4.37 11.10 15.27
C ASN A 36 -5.24 9.83 15.40
N LYS A 37 -5.07 8.85 14.51
CA LYS A 37 -5.77 7.55 14.56
C LYS A 37 -4.92 6.51 15.29
N LYS A 38 -5.49 5.33 15.61
CA LYS A 38 -4.77 4.19 16.25
C LYS A 38 -3.69 3.54 15.35
N TYR A 39 -3.27 4.22 14.28
CA TYR A 39 -2.21 3.82 13.36
C TYR A 39 -0.87 4.50 13.70
N GLY A 40 -0.88 5.51 14.60
CA GLY A 40 0.18 6.49 14.85
C GLY A 40 1.58 6.00 15.27
N GLU A 41 1.83 4.69 15.33
CA GLU A 41 3.16 4.13 15.58
C GLU A 41 3.83 3.56 14.31
N PHE A 42 3.10 3.41 13.21
CA PHE A 42 3.54 2.63 12.04
C PHE A 42 3.61 3.48 10.77
N TRP A 43 4.38 4.57 10.84
CA TRP A 43 4.70 5.44 9.72
C TRP A 43 6.07 5.10 9.14
N PHE A 44 6.10 4.58 7.92
CA PHE A 44 7.32 4.10 7.28
C PHE A 44 7.85 5.09 6.24
N SER A 45 9.14 5.40 6.32
CA SER A 45 9.82 6.28 5.34
C SER A 45 9.78 5.72 3.93
N ASP A 46 9.77 4.39 3.80
CA ASP A 46 9.68 3.69 2.52
C ASP A 46 8.34 3.97 1.82
N TYR A 47 7.24 4.03 2.60
CA TYR A 47 5.94 4.38 2.06
C TYR A 47 5.91 5.82 1.55
N VAL A 48 6.53 6.74 2.31
CA VAL A 48 6.70 8.14 1.88
C VAL A 48 7.55 8.23 0.62
N ALA A 49 8.60 7.43 0.51
CA ALA A 49 9.45 7.39 -0.67
C ALA A 49 8.67 6.89 -1.90
N PHE A 50 7.82 5.89 -1.72
CA PHE A 50 6.87 5.43 -2.74
C PHE A 50 5.91 6.55 -3.15
N LEU A 51 5.22 7.18 -2.19
CA LEU A 51 4.23 8.23 -2.45
C LEU A 51 4.82 9.45 -3.18
N LYS A 52 6.08 9.79 -2.90
CA LYS A 52 6.81 10.86 -3.61
C LYS A 52 7.15 10.54 -5.06
N ILE A 53 6.94 9.29 -5.48
CA ILE A 53 7.17 8.86 -6.85
C ILE A 53 5.83 8.59 -7.54
N ARG A 54 4.86 7.98 -6.84
CA ARG A 54 3.46 7.85 -7.26
C ARG A 54 2.50 7.89 -6.09
N ASN A 55 1.42 8.66 -6.20
CA ASN A 55 0.39 8.75 -5.18
C ASN A 55 -0.57 7.55 -5.25
N GLY A 56 -0.08 6.38 -4.83
CA GLY A 56 -0.77 5.10 -5.01
C GLY A 56 -0.50 4.47 -6.37
N LEU A 57 -1.16 3.34 -6.61
CA LEU A 57 -1.12 2.59 -7.86
C LEU A 57 -2.42 1.79 -7.98
N ASP A 58 -3.01 1.77 -9.16
CA ASP A 58 -4.05 0.81 -9.54
C ASP A 58 -3.66 0.18 -10.88
N TYR A 59 -3.15 -1.06 -10.84
CA TYR A 59 -2.56 -1.72 -12.01
C TYR A 59 -2.76 -3.24 -11.97
N ASP A 60 -3.40 -3.78 -13.00
CA ASP A 60 -3.67 -5.23 -13.18
C ASP A 60 -4.19 -5.93 -11.91
N GLY A 61 -5.10 -5.27 -11.21
CA GLY A 61 -5.70 -5.78 -9.98
C GLY A 61 -4.80 -5.70 -8.74
N LEU A 62 -3.63 -5.06 -8.81
CA LEU A 62 -2.86 -4.59 -7.65
C LEU A 62 -3.21 -3.13 -7.35
N VAL A 63 -3.64 -2.89 -6.12
CA VAL A 63 -3.85 -1.55 -5.57
C VAL A 63 -2.81 -1.30 -4.49
N ILE A 64 -1.99 -0.26 -4.67
CA ILE A 64 -1.19 0.32 -3.58
C ILE A 64 -1.87 1.62 -3.16
N TYR A 65 -2.16 1.76 -1.88
CA TYR A 65 -3.00 2.86 -1.43
C TYR A 65 -2.34 4.22 -1.60
N ASN A 66 -3.16 5.24 -1.81
CA ASN A 66 -2.71 6.61 -2.00
C ASN A 66 -2.82 7.44 -0.72
N ALA A 67 -2.29 8.66 -0.76
CA ALA A 67 -2.27 9.59 0.36
C ALA A 67 -3.51 10.46 0.49
N ASN A 68 -4.46 10.39 -0.45
CA ASN A 68 -5.68 11.18 -0.37
C ASN A 68 -6.59 10.60 0.71
N ILE A 69 -6.72 11.33 1.82
CA ILE A 69 -7.54 10.90 2.98
C ILE A 69 -9.05 10.84 2.66
N ASN A 70 -9.49 11.47 1.57
CA ASN A 70 -10.88 11.49 1.13
C ASN A 70 -11.15 10.45 0.03
N ASP A 71 -10.16 9.65 -0.38
CA ASP A 71 -10.36 8.56 -1.30
C ASP A 71 -10.89 7.33 -0.55
N GLU A 72 -12.17 7.04 -0.75
CA GLU A 72 -12.86 5.93 -0.10
C GLU A 72 -12.54 4.57 -0.74
N ASN A 73 -11.99 4.53 -1.96
CA ASN A 73 -11.72 3.29 -2.68
C ASN A 73 -10.26 2.85 -2.53
N ASN A 74 -9.33 3.76 -2.81
CA ASN A 74 -7.90 3.47 -2.90
C ASN A 74 -7.07 4.27 -1.88
N GLY A 75 -7.70 5.02 -0.98
CA GLY A 75 -7.03 5.79 0.06
C GLY A 75 -6.55 4.93 1.22
N PHE A 76 -5.35 5.22 1.72
CA PHE A 76 -4.72 4.45 2.81
C PHE A 76 -5.61 4.39 4.07
N ILE A 77 -6.25 5.52 4.42
CA ILE A 77 -7.08 5.62 5.61
C ILE A 77 -8.34 4.77 5.48
N ALA A 78 -9.09 4.93 4.38
CA ALA A 78 -10.32 4.20 4.14
C ALA A 78 -10.08 2.68 4.07
N ALA A 79 -9.04 2.25 3.33
CA ALA A 79 -8.71 0.85 3.23
C ALA A 79 -8.33 0.24 4.60
N ASN A 80 -7.53 0.93 5.41
CA ASN A 80 -7.19 0.43 6.74
C ASN A 80 -8.39 0.40 7.68
N GLU A 81 -9.34 1.33 7.56
CA GLU A 81 -10.60 1.26 8.32
C GLU A 81 -11.40 0.03 7.93
N ILE A 82 -11.62 -0.21 6.63
CA ILE A 82 -12.34 -1.38 6.12
C ILE A 82 -11.67 -2.67 6.56
N TRP A 83 -10.38 -2.83 6.30
CA TRP A 83 -9.72 -4.10 6.59
C TRP A 83 -9.65 -4.38 8.08
N ASN A 84 -9.44 -3.37 8.94
CA ASN A 84 -9.42 -3.58 10.38
C ASN A 84 -10.82 -3.79 11.01
N GLU A 85 -11.92 -3.76 10.25
CA GLU A 85 -13.23 -4.24 10.73
C GLU A 85 -13.28 -5.77 10.86
N ASN A 86 -12.43 -6.49 10.13
CA ASN A 86 -12.35 -7.95 10.20
C ASN A 86 -11.71 -8.41 11.52
N GLU A 87 -12.13 -9.59 11.98
CA GLU A 87 -11.48 -10.28 13.10
C GLU A 87 -10.19 -10.95 12.62
N TRP A 88 -9.07 -10.24 12.77
CA TRP A 88 -7.74 -10.77 12.48
C TRP A 88 -7.11 -11.43 13.69
N GLU A 89 -6.17 -12.34 13.43
CA GLU A 89 -5.29 -12.89 14.47
C GLU A 89 -4.23 -11.89 14.98
N ASP A 90 -4.03 -10.77 14.27
CA ASP A 90 -3.04 -9.74 14.57
C ASP A 90 -3.60 -8.33 14.29
N SER A 91 -2.93 -7.29 14.73
CA SER A 91 -3.20 -5.92 14.30
C SER A 91 -2.30 -5.58 13.11
N TYR A 92 -2.93 -5.31 11.97
CA TYR A 92 -2.24 -5.05 10.71
C TYR A 92 -2.32 -3.58 10.29
N VAL A 93 -1.34 -3.15 9.50
CA VAL A 93 -1.38 -1.91 8.71
C VAL A 93 -1.24 -2.28 7.25
N PHE A 94 -2.27 -2.06 6.46
CA PHE A 94 -2.32 -2.44 5.06
C PHE A 94 -1.79 -1.30 4.18
N PHE A 95 -0.93 -1.63 3.23
CA PHE A 95 -0.36 -0.70 2.25
C PHE A 95 -0.92 -0.89 0.84
N GLY A 96 -1.51 -2.05 0.60
CA GLY A 96 -2.17 -2.38 -0.63
C GLY A 96 -2.86 -3.73 -0.54
N ASP A 97 -3.59 -4.05 -1.59
CA ASP A 97 -4.19 -5.34 -1.80
C ASP A 97 -4.23 -5.69 -3.28
N SER A 98 -4.48 -6.95 -3.56
CA SER A 98 -4.77 -7.42 -4.91
C SER A 98 -6.03 -8.27 -4.92
N ASN A 99 -6.32 -8.86 -6.07
CA ASN A 99 -7.39 -9.84 -6.19
C ASN A 99 -7.28 -11.01 -5.20
N ILE A 100 -6.06 -11.40 -4.82
CA ILE A 100 -5.80 -12.61 -4.02
C ILE A 100 -4.87 -12.42 -2.82
N SER A 101 -4.31 -11.22 -2.61
CA SER A 101 -3.38 -10.98 -1.50
C SER A 101 -3.60 -9.64 -0.82
N TRP A 102 -3.32 -9.55 0.48
CA TRP A 102 -3.12 -8.30 1.20
C TRP A 102 -1.63 -8.07 1.46
N TYR A 103 -1.17 -6.82 1.35
CA TYR A 103 0.21 -6.42 1.63
C TYR A 103 0.21 -5.51 2.85
N CYS A 104 0.74 -6.01 3.96
CA CYS A 104 0.58 -5.34 5.25
C CYS A 104 1.83 -5.45 6.13
N PHE A 105 1.82 -4.67 7.21
CA PHE A 105 2.75 -4.80 8.32
C PHE A 105 2.03 -5.37 9.54
N SER A 106 2.60 -6.43 10.12
CA SER A 106 2.13 -7.01 11.39
C SER A 106 2.74 -6.25 12.56
N LYS A 107 1.89 -5.68 13.43
CA LYS A 107 2.34 -4.98 14.63
C LYS A 107 2.85 -5.93 15.70
N THR A 108 2.30 -7.14 15.81
CA THR A 108 2.74 -8.12 16.82
C THR A 108 4.07 -8.76 16.44
N LYS A 109 4.28 -9.10 15.16
CA LYS A 109 5.51 -9.72 14.67
C LYS A 109 6.57 -8.70 14.25
N ASN A 110 6.19 -7.43 14.10
CA ASN A 110 7.05 -6.33 13.68
C ASN A 110 7.75 -6.62 12.33
N THR A 111 6.98 -7.13 11.36
CA THR A 111 7.47 -7.54 10.04
C THR A 111 6.47 -7.23 8.93
N PHE A 112 6.95 -7.07 7.70
CA PHE A 112 6.09 -6.91 6.52
C PHE A 112 5.70 -8.26 5.97
N MET A 113 4.46 -8.38 5.51
CA MET A 113 3.85 -9.66 5.18
C MET A 113 2.94 -9.53 3.97
N GLU A 114 2.92 -10.59 3.18
CA GLU A 114 1.86 -10.88 2.23
C GLU A 114 0.95 -11.94 2.84
N LEU A 115 -0.36 -11.66 2.85
CA LEU A 115 -1.39 -12.56 3.33
C LEU A 115 -2.30 -12.96 2.18
N ASP A 116 -2.77 -14.20 2.17
CA ASP A 116 -3.80 -14.67 1.25
C ASP A 116 -5.15 -13.99 1.54
N LYS A 117 -5.82 -13.57 0.47
CA LYS A 117 -7.17 -13.02 0.49
C LYS A 117 -8.13 -14.07 -0.10
N PRO A 118 -9.16 -14.52 0.65
CA PRO A 118 -9.68 -13.93 1.88
C PRO A 118 -9.22 -14.60 3.19
N SER A 119 -8.38 -15.64 3.16
CA SER A 119 -8.14 -16.47 4.35
C SER A 119 -7.37 -15.77 5.47
N GLY A 120 -6.50 -14.81 5.13
CA GLY A 120 -5.55 -14.20 6.05
C GLY A 120 -4.31 -15.05 6.31
N ASP A 121 -4.15 -16.19 5.63
CA ASP A 121 -2.99 -17.06 5.79
C ASP A 121 -1.71 -16.36 5.30
N MET A 122 -0.62 -16.51 6.06
CA MET A 122 0.67 -15.94 5.67
C MET A 122 1.23 -16.65 4.44
N ILE A 123 1.54 -15.86 3.40
CA ILE A 123 2.21 -16.32 2.17
C ILE A 123 3.71 -16.08 2.29
N CYS A 124 4.12 -14.85 2.62
CA CYS A 124 5.52 -14.46 2.67
C CYS A 124 5.79 -13.37 3.70
N GLU A 125 7.04 -13.27 4.16
CA GLU A 125 7.53 -12.21 5.04
C GLU A 125 8.69 -11.46 4.37
N TYR A 126 8.78 -10.16 4.63
CA TYR A 126 9.75 -9.26 4.04
C TYR A 126 10.40 -8.39 5.11
N ALA A 127 11.69 -8.08 4.95
CA ALA A 127 12.43 -7.30 5.93
C ALA A 127 12.11 -5.80 5.85
N THR A 128 11.70 -5.32 4.67
CA THR A 128 11.38 -3.92 4.43
C THR A 128 10.10 -3.75 3.61
N LEU A 129 9.47 -2.57 3.70
CA LEU A 129 8.30 -2.26 2.88
C LEU A 129 8.68 -2.20 1.39
N ASN A 130 9.88 -1.73 1.07
CA ASN A 130 10.35 -1.73 -0.31
C ASN A 130 10.40 -3.14 -0.90
N GLU A 131 10.87 -4.14 -0.15
CA GLU A 131 10.87 -5.54 -0.59
C GLU A 131 9.45 -6.07 -0.83
N LEU A 132 8.52 -5.78 0.09
CA LEU A 132 7.11 -6.13 -0.05
C LEU A 132 6.49 -5.52 -1.32
N LEU A 133 6.68 -4.22 -1.54
CA LEU A 133 6.14 -3.51 -2.70
C LEU A 133 6.79 -3.99 -4.01
N GLU A 134 8.08 -4.30 -4.01
CA GLU A 134 8.75 -4.87 -5.18
C GLU A 134 8.27 -6.28 -5.50
N ALA A 135 7.96 -7.10 -4.50
CA ALA A 135 7.35 -8.41 -4.70
C ALA A 135 5.94 -8.28 -5.28
N ALA A 136 5.11 -7.39 -4.72
CA ALA A 136 3.76 -7.11 -5.23
C ALA A 136 3.78 -6.67 -6.70
N LEU A 137 4.68 -5.74 -7.06
CA LEU A 137 4.82 -5.26 -8.43
C LEU A 137 5.29 -6.34 -9.41
N LYS A 138 6.16 -7.27 -8.97
CA LYS A 138 6.62 -8.39 -9.83
C LYS A 138 5.52 -9.40 -10.12
N ASN A 139 4.49 -9.49 -9.29
CA ASN A 139 3.39 -10.43 -9.49
C ASN A 139 2.42 -9.97 -10.59
N VAL A 140 2.45 -8.68 -10.96
CA VAL A 140 1.57 -8.06 -11.96
C VAL A 140 2.31 -7.59 -13.22
N LEU A 141 3.60 -7.90 -13.35
CA LEU A 141 4.47 -7.60 -14.49
C LEU A 141 4.84 -8.88 -15.26
#